data_AF-A0A842R407-F1
#
_entry.id   AF-A0A842R407-F1
#
_cell.length_a   1.000
_cell.length_b   1.000
_cell.length_c   1.000
_cell.angle_alpha   90.00
_cell.angle_beta   90.00
_cell.angle_gamma   90.00
#
_symmetry.space_group_name_H-M   'P 1'
#
loop_
_entity.id
_entity.type
_entity.pdbx_description
1 polymer ?
#
loop_
_entity_poly.entity_id
_entity_poly.type
_entity_poly.pdbx_seq_one_letter_code
_entity_poly.pdbx_strand_id
1 'polypeptide(L)' 'MQYQKEGHKVYSLYYHVIFVVKYRQKVFLEGHDIIDDTKEKIVELSE' A
#
# COMPACT_ATOMS: atom_id res chain seq x y z
N MET A 1 18.92 -8.42 -0.46
CA MET A 1 18.04 -7.87 -1.52
C MET A 1 17.61 -9.02 -2.42
N GLN A 2 16.29 -9.29 -2.48
CA GLN A 2 15.70 -10.34 -3.31
C GLN A 2 15.32 -9.71 -4.67
N TYR A 3 15.76 -10.29 -5.79
CA TYR A 3 15.46 -9.78 -7.13
C TYR A 3 14.42 -10.66 -7.83
N GLN A 4 13.49 -10.04 -8.56
CA GLN A 4 12.58 -10.76 -9.45
C GLN A 4 13.22 -11.00 -10.81
N LYS A 5 12.93 -12.16 -11.41
CA LYS A 5 13.48 -12.61 -12.69
C LYS A 5 12.34 -12.97 -13.64
N GLU A 6 12.11 -12.15 -14.66
CA GLU A 6 11.22 -12.47 -15.77
C GLU A 6 11.97 -12.32 -17.10
N GLY A 7 11.88 -13.34 -17.95
CA GLY A 7 12.18 -13.28 -19.40
C GLY A 7 13.38 -12.42 -19.82
N HIS A 8 14.49 -12.42 -19.07
CA HIS A 8 15.72 -11.61 -19.28
C HIS A 8 15.83 -10.25 -18.55
N LYS A 9 15.03 -9.99 -17.51
CA LYS A 9 15.14 -8.78 -16.68
C LYS A 9 15.34 -9.18 -15.22
N VAL A 10 16.28 -8.51 -14.57
CA VAL A 10 16.54 -8.61 -13.13
C VAL A 10 16.41 -7.22 -12.57
N TYR A 11 15.40 -6.99 -11.74
CA TYR A 11 15.11 -5.68 -11.17
C TYR A 11 14.72 -5.77 -9.71
N SER A 12 14.91 -4.65 -9.02
CA SER A 12 14.33 -4.39 -7.71
C SER A 12 13.82 -2.95 -7.73
N LEU A 13 12.49 -2.79 -7.71
CA LEU A 13 11.83 -1.50 -7.85
C LEU A 13 11.18 -1.14 -6.50
N TYR A 14 11.56 0.02 -5.96
CA TYR A 14 11.04 0.54 -4.71
C TYR A 14 10.38 1.89 -4.99
N TYR A 15 9.15 2.05 -4.52
CA TYR A 15 8.36 3.27 -4.71
C TYR A 15 7.84 3.78 -3.37
N HIS A 16 7.77 5.11 -3.24
CA HIS A 16 7.02 5.76 -2.17
C HIS A 16 5.67 6.18 -2.73
N VAL A 17 4.60 5.58 -2.21
CA VAL A 17 3.23 5.85 -2.63
C VAL A 17 2.48 6.54 -1.49
N ILE A 18 1.84 7.68 -1.77
CA ILE A 18 1.09 8.46 -0.79
C ILE A 18 -0.27 8.78 -1.40
N PHE A 19 -1.34 8.43 -0.68
CA PHE A 19 -2.72 8.79 -1.03
C PHE A 19 -3.35 9.66 0.04
N VAL A 20 -4.34 10.45 -0.36
CA VAL A 20 -5.12 11.31 0.53
C VAL A 20 -6.59 11.10 0.24
N VAL A 21 -7.40 11.06 1.30
CA VAL A 21 -8.85 10.89 1.16
C VAL A 21 -9.53 12.10 0.53
N LYS A 22 -10.72 11.89 -0.02
CA LYS A 22 -11.52 12.95 -0.64
C LYS A 22 -11.72 14.11 0.35
N TYR A 23 -11.53 15.35 -0.13
CA TYR A 23 -11.59 16.58 0.66
C TYR A 23 -10.64 16.64 1.87
N ARG A 24 -9.64 15.74 1.94
CA ARG A 24 -8.67 15.67 3.04
C ARG A 24 -9.34 15.60 4.42
N GLN A 25 -10.50 14.94 4.48
CA GLN A 25 -11.20 14.73 5.74
C GLN A 25 -10.34 13.91 6.71
N LYS A 26 -10.43 14.21 8.00
CA LYS A 26 -9.72 13.47 9.05
C LYS A 26 -10.50 12.21 9.39
N VAL A 27 -10.50 11.23 8.50
CA VAL A 27 -11.22 9.94 8.68
C VAL A 27 -10.37 8.87 9.34
N PHE A 28 -9.04 8.94 9.18
CA PHE A 28 -8.10 8.06 9.88
C PHE A 28 -7.85 8.60 11.29
N LEU A 29 -8.79 8.33 12.19
CA LEU A 29 -8.72 8.67 13.61
C LEU A 29 -8.55 7.39 14.44
N GLU A 30 -7.77 7.45 15.51
CA GLU A 30 -7.60 6.34 16.43
C GLU A 30 -8.94 5.99 17.11
N GLY A 31 -9.20 4.69 17.32
CA GLY A 31 -10.47 4.20 17.87
C GLY A 31 -11.57 3.94 16.84
N HIS A 32 -11.28 4.10 15.55
CA HIS A 32 -12.14 3.67 14.44
C HIS A 32 -11.46 2.56 13.64
N ASP A 33 -12.24 1.54 13.25
CA ASP A 33 -11.74 0.34 12.54
C ASP A 33 -11.23 0.63 11.12
N ILE A 34 -11.56 1.81 10.57
CA ILE A 34 -11.20 2.23 9.20
C ILE A 34 -9.70 2.15 8.91
N ILE A 35 -8.85 2.40 9.91
CA ILE A 35 -7.39 2.34 9.75
C ILE A 35 -6.97 0.90 9.49
N ASP A 36 -7.50 -0.05 10.24
CA ASP A 36 -7.10 -1.46 10.16
C ASP A 36 -7.73 -2.15 8.96
N ASP A 37 -9.01 -1.87 8.67
CA ASP A 37 -9.69 -2.32 7.45
C ASP A 37 -8.93 -1.89 6.18
N THR A 38 -8.46 -0.63 6.15
CA THR A 38 -7.72 -0.10 5.00
C THR A 38 -6.37 -0.80 4.83
N LYS A 39 -5.66 -1.08 5.93
CA LYS A 39 -4.39 -1.82 5.88
C LYS A 39 -4.61 -3.23 5.37
N GLU A 40 -5.62 -3.94 5.88
CA GLU A 40 -5.93 -5.32 5.47
C GLU A 40 -6.23 -5.38 3.97
N LYS A 41 -7.09 -4.47 3.47
CA LYS A 41 -7.43 -4.43 2.04
C LYS A 41 -6.23 -4.12 1.14
N ILE A 42 -5.30 -3.28 1.59
CA ILE A 42 -4.07 -2.98 0.83
C ILE A 42 -3.19 -4.22 0.73
N VAL A 43 -3.06 -5.00 1.81
CA VAL A 43 -2.30 -6.25 1.80
C VAL A 43 -2.95 -7.25 0.85
N GLU A 44 -4.27 -7.44 0.94
CA GLU A 44 -5.04 -8.31 0.03
C GLU A 44 -4.84 -7.93 -1.45
N LEU A 45 -4.80 -6.64 -1.78
CA LEU A 45 -4.57 -6.16 -3.15
C LEU A 45 -3.12 -6.32 -3.64
N SER A 46 -2.18 -6.56 -2.73
CA SER A 46 -0.75 -6.70 -3.05
C SER A 46 -0.33 -8.16 -3.31
N GLU A 47 -1.19 -9.11 -2.95
CA GLU A 47 -1.06 -10.54 -3.25
C GLU A 47 -1.58 -10.87 -4.66
#